data_AF-A0A2V8DKU4-F1
#
_entry.id   AF-A0A2V8DKU4-F1
#
_cell.length_a   1.000
_cell.length_b   1.000
_cell.length_c   1.000
_cell.angle_alpha   90.00
_cell.angle_beta   90.00
_cell.angle_gamma   90.00
#
_symmetry.space_group_name_H-M   'P 1'
#
loop_
_entity.id
_entity.type
_entity.pdbx_description
1 polymer ?
#
loop_
_entity_poly.entity_id
_entity_poly.type
_entity_poly.pdbx_seq_one_letter_code
_entity_poly.pdbx_strand_id
1 'polypeptide(L)'
;TEPAEKMLLDDLETRRGVIEKAVTTGGDYRDAFAEAARFKPAVDRFFNDVLVMAPNPVVRESRLRLLRRLEELILNLADISEIVAEDSRQT
;
A
#
# COMPACT_ATOMS: atom_id res chain seq x y z
N THR A 1 12.26 8.30 -15.26
CA THR A 1 11.39 7.48 -14.40
C THR A 1 11.67 6.04 -14.72
N GLU A 2 12.02 5.25 -13.72
CA GLU A 2 12.36 3.83 -13.88
C GLU A 2 11.09 3.02 -14.24
N PRO A 3 11.20 1.90 -14.98
CA PRO A 3 10.05 1.03 -15.26
C PRO A 3 9.37 0.51 -13.98
N ALA A 4 10.16 0.18 -12.95
CA ALA A 4 9.65 -0.30 -11.67
C ALA A 4 8.92 0.79 -10.85
N GLU A 5 9.37 2.06 -10.93
CA GLU A 5 8.63 3.20 -10.36
C GLU A 5 7.25 3.34 -11.00
N LYS A 6 7.20 3.26 -12.33
CA LYS A 6 5.95 3.38 -13.08
C LYS A 6 4.99 2.23 -12.73
N MET A 7 5.50 1.01 -12.69
CA MET A 7 4.70 -0.17 -12.36
C MET A 7 4.07 -0.06 -10.96
N LEU A 8 4.85 0.40 -9.96
CA LEU A 8 4.33 0.61 -8.62
C LEU A 8 3.27 1.72 -8.57
N LEU A 9 3.48 2.81 -9.33
CA LEU A 9 2.49 3.88 -9.42
C LEU A 9 1.19 3.40 -10.08
N ASP A 10 1.28 2.66 -11.18
CA ASP A 10 0.12 2.13 -11.91
C ASP A 10 -0.69 1.16 -11.03
N ASP A 11 -0.01 0.30 -10.27
CA ASP A 11 -0.64 -0.59 -9.28
C ASP A 11 -1.34 0.21 -8.17
N LEU A 12 -0.72 1.29 -7.71
CA LEU A 12 -1.26 2.15 -6.66
C LEU A 12 -2.54 2.84 -7.13
N GLU A 13 -2.56 3.44 -8.31
CA GLU A 13 -3.77 4.06 -8.86
C GLU A 13 -4.89 3.03 -9.12
N THR A 14 -4.53 1.82 -9.58
CA THR A 14 -5.49 0.75 -9.87
C THR A 14 -6.21 0.26 -8.61
N ARG A 15 -5.47 0.08 -7.51
CA ARG A 15 -5.99 -0.56 -6.29
C ARG A 15 -6.56 0.42 -5.28
N ARG A 16 -6.16 1.69 -5.34
CA ARG A 16 -6.57 2.74 -4.38
C ARG A 16 -8.07 2.76 -4.15
N GLY A 17 -8.87 2.76 -5.24
CA GLY A 17 -10.32 2.87 -5.13
C GLY A 17 -10.99 1.73 -4.37
N VAL A 18 -10.47 0.49 -4.48
CA VAL A 18 -11.02 -0.66 -3.75
C VAL A 18 -10.69 -0.56 -2.26
N ILE A 19 -9.46 -0.19 -1.94
CA ILE A 19 -8.97 -0.07 -0.56
C ILE A 19 -9.68 1.08 0.17
N GLU A 20 -9.76 2.26 -0.45
CA GLU A 20 -10.46 3.42 0.13
C GLU A 20 -11.96 3.18 0.29
N LYS A 21 -12.58 2.44 -0.64
CA LYS A 21 -13.99 2.06 -0.51
C LYS A 21 -14.21 1.22 0.75
N ALA A 22 -13.38 0.23 1.02
CA ALA A 22 -13.55 -0.62 2.20
C ALA A 22 -13.46 0.17 3.51
N VAL A 23 -12.50 1.10 3.58
CA VAL A 23 -12.31 2.00 4.73
C VAL A 23 -13.52 2.93 4.93
N THR A 24 -14.07 3.47 3.85
CA THR A 24 -15.20 4.42 3.93
C THR A 24 -16.55 3.76 4.18
N THR A 25 -16.78 2.55 3.67
CA THR A 25 -18.06 1.83 3.85
C THR A 25 -18.10 0.98 5.11
N GLY A 26 -16.97 0.73 5.76
CA GLY A 26 -16.92 -0.15 6.93
C GLY A 26 -17.03 -1.64 6.59
N GLY A 27 -16.84 -2.04 5.33
CA GLY A 27 -17.08 -3.39 4.82
C GLY A 27 -16.06 -3.81 3.75
N ASP A 28 -16.21 -5.02 3.21
CA ASP A 28 -15.36 -5.57 2.14
C ASP A 28 -13.85 -5.62 2.43
N TYR A 29 -13.45 -5.59 3.72
CA TYR A 29 -12.04 -5.59 4.12
C TYR A 29 -11.24 -6.79 3.63
N ARG A 30 -11.89 -7.96 3.51
CA ARG A 30 -11.25 -9.15 2.95
C ARG A 30 -10.74 -8.88 1.54
N ASP A 31 -11.54 -8.21 0.71
CA ASP A 31 -11.17 -7.86 -0.66
C ASP A 31 -10.12 -6.74 -0.66
N ALA A 32 -10.22 -5.77 0.26
CA ALA A 32 -9.20 -4.73 0.39
C ALA A 32 -7.83 -5.28 0.82
N PHE A 33 -7.77 -6.21 1.79
CA PHE A 33 -6.53 -6.90 2.16
C PHE A 33 -6.00 -7.78 1.02
N ALA A 34 -6.89 -8.43 0.27
CA ALA A 34 -6.50 -9.19 -0.93
C ALA A 34 -5.91 -8.29 -2.01
N GLU A 35 -6.46 -7.09 -2.23
CA GLU A 35 -5.89 -6.10 -3.13
C GLU A 35 -4.56 -5.54 -2.61
N ALA A 36 -4.45 -5.24 -1.32
CA ALA A 36 -3.21 -4.78 -0.72
C ALA A 36 -2.08 -5.83 -0.87
N ALA A 37 -2.38 -7.12 -0.69
CA ALA A 37 -1.41 -8.19 -0.87
C ALA A 37 -0.83 -8.24 -2.31
N ARG A 38 -1.59 -7.78 -3.31
CA ARG A 38 -1.15 -7.77 -4.71
C ARG A 38 -0.12 -6.67 -5.02
N PHE A 39 0.17 -5.75 -4.08
CA PHE A 39 1.32 -4.83 -4.22
C PHE A 39 2.67 -5.56 -4.14
N LYS A 40 2.74 -6.74 -3.51
CA LYS A 40 3.98 -7.48 -3.25
C LYS A 40 4.93 -7.55 -4.47
N PRO A 41 4.50 -7.97 -5.68
CA PRO A 41 5.42 -8.09 -6.81
C PRO A 41 5.96 -6.73 -7.28
N ALA A 42 5.13 -5.68 -7.25
CA ALA A 42 5.54 -4.34 -7.64
C ALA A 42 6.51 -3.70 -6.65
N VAL A 43 6.26 -3.92 -5.36
CA VAL A 43 7.15 -3.48 -4.27
C VAL A 43 8.50 -4.19 -4.33
N ASP A 44 8.50 -5.52 -4.47
CA ASP A 44 9.74 -6.30 -4.58
C ASP A 44 10.59 -5.82 -5.76
N ARG A 45 9.97 -5.65 -6.93
CA ARG A 45 10.66 -5.15 -8.12
C ARG A 45 11.18 -3.73 -7.93
N PHE A 46 10.40 -2.86 -7.30
CA PHE A 46 10.83 -1.50 -6.99
C PHE A 46 12.10 -1.51 -6.14
N PHE A 47 12.15 -2.28 -5.05
CA PHE A 47 13.33 -2.30 -4.19
C PHE A 47 14.55 -2.99 -4.83
N ASN A 48 14.33 -3.92 -5.76
CA ASN A 48 15.41 -4.54 -6.52
C ASN A 48 16.00 -3.61 -7.60
N ASP A 49 15.14 -2.89 -8.32
CA ASP A 49 15.53 -2.15 -9.53
C ASP A 49 15.78 -0.65 -9.24
N VAL A 50 15.31 -0.11 -8.11
CA VAL A 50 15.29 1.34 -7.83
C VAL A 50 16.14 1.68 -6.60
N LEU A 51 17.21 2.46 -6.81
CA LEU A 51 18.00 3.04 -5.72
C LEU A 51 17.24 4.18 -5.02
N VAL A 52 16.46 3.87 -3.98
CA VAL A 52 15.63 4.86 -3.26
C VAL A 52 16.46 6.07 -2.78
N MET A 53 17.62 5.81 -2.19
CA MET A 53 18.57 6.83 -1.75
C MET A 53 19.44 7.34 -2.90
N ALA A 54 18.82 7.76 -4.00
CA ALA A 54 19.52 8.29 -5.16
C ALA A 54 20.39 9.51 -4.80
N PRO A 55 21.54 9.72 -5.48
CA PRO A 55 22.38 10.91 -5.28
C PRO A 55 21.63 12.21 -5.61
N ASN A 56 20.80 12.18 -6.66
CA ASN A 56 19.98 13.33 -7.04
C ASN A 56 18.83 13.52 -6.03
N PRO A 57 18.77 14.66 -5.32
CA PRO A 57 17.76 14.92 -4.30
C PRO A 57 16.34 14.93 -4.85
N VAL A 58 16.12 15.45 -6.06
CA VAL A 58 14.79 15.52 -6.70
C VAL A 58 14.24 14.11 -6.98
N VAL A 59 15.11 13.20 -7.42
CA VAL A 59 14.76 11.80 -7.68
C VAL A 59 14.47 11.08 -6.38
N ARG A 60 15.34 11.26 -5.36
CA ARG A 60 15.16 10.68 -4.03
C ARG A 60 13.82 11.09 -3.40
N GLU A 61 13.50 12.38 -3.41
CA GLU A 61 12.23 12.88 -2.88
C GLU A 61 11.03 12.31 -3.62
N SER A 62 11.11 12.16 -4.95
CA SER A 62 10.03 11.57 -5.74
C SER A 62 9.77 10.11 -5.36
N ARG A 63 10.83 9.33 -5.12
CA ARG A 63 10.77 7.94 -4.67
C ARG A 63 10.20 7.82 -3.26
N LEU A 64 10.65 8.67 -2.34
CA LEU A 64 10.13 8.71 -0.97
C LEU A 64 8.65 9.09 -0.93
N ARG A 65 8.20 10.04 -1.77
CA ARG A 65 6.77 10.38 -1.90
C ARG A 65 5.95 9.19 -2.41
N LEU A 66 6.47 8.40 -3.35
CA LEU A 66 5.77 7.21 -3.84
C LEU A 66 5.63 6.16 -2.73
N LEU A 67 6.71 5.88 -1.98
CA LEU A 67 6.68 4.96 -0.85
C LEU A 67 5.72 5.43 0.24
N ARG A 68 5.70 6.73 0.54
CA ARG A 68 4.78 7.32 1.53
C ARG A 68 3.32 7.13 1.15
N ARG A 69 2.96 7.35 -0.12
CA ARG A 69 1.59 7.12 -0.61
C ARG A 69 1.17 5.67 -0.48
N LEU A 70 2.08 4.74 -0.77
CA LEU A 70 1.82 3.31 -0.60
C LEU A 70 1.61 2.94 0.86
N GLU A 71 2.50 3.43 1.74
CA GLU A 71 2.42 3.25 3.18
C GLU A 71 1.07 3.76 3.72
N GLU A 72 0.70 5.00 3.40
CA GLU A 72 -0.56 5.61 3.83
C GLU A 72 -1.77 4.78 3.39
N LEU A 73 -1.79 4.31 2.15
CA LEU A 73 -2.88 3.47 1.62
C LEU A 73 -3.00 2.14 2.36
N ILE A 74 -1.88 1.50 2.71
CA ILE A 74 -1.89 0.21 3.42
C ILE A 74 -2.24 0.40 4.90
N LEU A 75 -1.70 1.44 5.56
CA LEU A 75 -1.96 1.73 6.97
C LEU A 75 -3.42 2.09 7.23
N ASN A 76 -4.13 2.66 6.26
CA ASN A 76 -5.58 2.87 6.38
C ASN A 76 -6.36 1.56 6.61
N LEU A 77 -5.82 0.39 6.22
CA LEU A 77 -6.41 -0.91 6.54
C LEU A 77 -6.00 -1.42 7.94
N ALA A 78 -4.86 -0.97 8.47
CA ALA A 78 -4.32 -1.41 9.74
C ALA A 78 -5.11 -0.87 10.95
N ASP A 79 -5.64 0.36 10.87
CA ASP A 79 -6.52 0.93 11.91
C ASP A 79 -7.75 0.04 12.19
N ILE A 80 -8.20 -0.74 11.20
CA ILE A 80 -9.32 -1.70 11.36
C ILE A 80 -8.84 -3.04 11.90
N SER A 81 -7.58 -3.42 11.68
CA SER A 81 -7.03 -4.68 12.23
C SER A 81 -6.95 -4.67 13.76
N GLU A 82 -6.89 -3.49 14.39
CA GLU A 82 -7.02 -3.35 15.85
C GLU A 82 -8.45 -3.62 16.36
N ILE A 83 -9.46 -3.62 15.47
CA ILE A 83 -10.87 -3.86 15.80
C ILE A 83 -11.21 -5.37 15.78
N VAL A 84 -10.22 -6.27 15.62
CA VAL A 84 -10.43 -7.72 15.78
C VAL A 84 -10.62 -8.04 17.26
N ALA A 85 -11.90 -7.98 17.66
CA ALA A 85 -12.51 -8.29 18.95
C ALA A 85 -11.67 -9.10 19.95
N GLU A 86 -11.36 -8.45 21.09
CA GLU A 86 -11.53 -9.11 22.39
C GLU A 86 -13.01 -9.46 22.58
N ASP A 87 -13.44 -10.63 22.10
CA ASP A 87 -14.46 -11.42 22.80
C ASP A 87 -14.39 -12.88 22.31
N SER A 88 -13.50 -13.66 22.92
CA SER A 88 -13.54 -15.11 22.82
C SER A 88 -13.16 -15.74 24.15
N ARG A 89 -14.08 -15.61 25.11
CA ARG A 89 -14.37 -16.47 26.28
C ARG A 89 -15.22 -15.64 27.25
N GLN A 90 -16.48 -15.96 27.53
CA GLN A 90 -16.84 -17.12 28.36
C GLN A 90 -18.36 -17.35 28.28
N THR A 91 -18.78 -18.51 27.77
CA THR A 91 -20.09 -19.11 28.09
C THR A 91 -19.88 -20.09 29.24
#